data_AF-A0A0B6CRP4-F1
#
_entry.id   AF-A0A0B6CRP4-F1
#
_cell.length_a   1.000
_cell.length_b   1.000
_cell.length_c   1.000
_cell.angle_alpha   90.00
_cell.angle_beta   90.00
_cell.angle_gamma   90.00
#
_symmetry.space_group_name_H-M   'P 1'
#
loop_
_entity.id
_entity.type
_entity.pdbx_description
1 polymer ?
#
loop_
_entity_poly.entity_id
_entity_poly.type
_entity_poly.pdbx_seq_one_letter_code
_entity_poly.pdbx_strand_id
1 'polypeptide(L)'
;MYRKIFVVCLIGLSMASCTIKEDIQDNIDHYDRLTRYSKAKEVSYSKHTNDIDGARFLVANYPDQVIRLDGKDFDDRYKKLVEYLKDNGYTVMINEKLPQTATVIAELNKPLPDMKYMGVIMEQDSKMGQTVYSISYGGNEFKARQFYTNYKKTL
;
A
#
# COMPACT_ATOMS: atom_id res chain seq x y z
N MET A 1 45.26 47.88 20.22
CA MET A 1 44.69 47.26 19.00
C MET A 1 43.68 46.14 19.29
N TYR A 2 43.83 45.32 20.34
CA TYR A 2 42.91 44.20 20.65
C TYR A 2 41.43 44.57 20.89
N ARG A 3 41.16 45.76 21.46
CA ARG A 3 39.78 46.20 21.75
C ARG A 3 38.94 46.48 20.49
N LYS A 4 39.59 46.85 19.37
CA LYS A 4 38.90 47.12 18.08
C LYS A 4 38.54 45.82 17.36
N ILE A 5 39.35 44.76 17.49
CA ILE A 5 39.13 43.46 16.86
C ILE A 5 37.94 42.74 17.51
N PHE A 6 37.82 42.82 18.83
CA PHE A 6 36.72 42.18 19.57
C PHE A 6 35.33 42.71 19.19
N VAL A 7 35.22 44.02 18.92
CA VAL A 7 33.96 44.67 18.52
C VAL A 7 33.54 44.26 17.12
N VAL A 8 34.49 44.12 16.19
CA VAL A 8 34.21 43.69 14.81
C VAL A 8 33.75 42.22 14.78
N CYS A 9 34.35 41.33 15.58
CA CYS A 9 33.90 39.94 15.68
C CYS A 9 32.49 39.80 16.29
N LEU A 10 32.13 40.65 17.27
CA LEU A 10 30.81 40.64 17.90
C LEU A 10 29.68 41.11 16.96
N ILE A 11 29.98 42.08 16.10
CA ILE A 11 29.02 42.58 15.09
C ILE A 11 28.84 41.55 13.96
N GLY A 12 29.90 40.85 13.56
CA GLY A 12 29.79 39.75 12.58
C GLY A 12 28.96 38.56 13.08
N LEU A 13 29.10 38.21 14.37
CA LEU A 13 28.32 37.14 15.01
C LEU A 13 26.83 37.47 15.16
N SER A 14 26.47 38.73 15.41
CA SER A 14 25.06 39.14 15.52
C SER A 14 24.36 39.22 14.17
N MET A 15 25.07 39.59 13.10
CA MET A 15 24.52 39.57 11.73
C MET A 15 24.33 38.14 11.21
N ALA A 16 25.25 37.22 11.50
CA ALA A 16 25.10 35.81 11.13
C ALA A 16 23.93 35.10 11.86
N SER A 17 23.61 35.52 13.08
CA SER A 17 22.48 34.97 13.84
C SER A 17 21.12 35.32 13.24
N CYS A 18 20.99 36.48 12.59
CA CYS A 18 19.74 36.88 11.93
C CYS A 18 19.50 36.09 10.64
N THR A 19 20.52 35.89 9.82
CA THR A 19 20.42 35.08 8.59
C THR A 19 20.12 33.61 8.88
N ILE A 20 20.73 33.02 9.92
CA ILE A 20 20.44 31.63 10.31
C ILE A 20 18.97 31.47 10.74
N LYS A 21 18.40 32.48 11.41
CA LYS A 21 17.01 32.41 11.89
C LYS A 21 16.00 32.52 10.75
N GLU A 22 16.28 33.35 9.75
CA GLU A 22 15.48 33.47 8.53
C GLU A 22 15.58 32.19 7.67
N ASP A 23 16.77 31.62 7.48
CA ASP A 23 16.95 30.36 6.72
C ASP A 23 16.26 29.14 7.38
N ILE A 24 16.24 29.08 8.71
CA ILE A 24 15.52 28.02 9.44
C ILE A 24 14.01 28.24 9.28
N GLN A 25 13.53 29.47 9.41
CA GLN A 25 12.11 29.78 9.27
C GLN A 25 11.62 29.54 7.84
N ASP A 26 12.40 29.90 6.82
CA ASP A 26 12.11 29.62 5.42
C ASP A 26 12.09 28.11 5.14
N ASN A 27 12.99 27.33 5.75
CA ASN A 27 12.93 25.87 5.66
C ASN A 27 11.67 25.32 6.32
N ILE A 28 11.34 25.78 7.54
CA ILE A 28 10.12 25.36 8.24
C ILE A 28 8.88 25.68 7.39
N ASP A 29 8.80 26.90 6.84
CA ASP A 29 7.69 27.35 6.00
C ASP A 29 7.66 26.61 4.66
N HIS A 30 8.82 26.24 4.11
CA HIS A 30 8.94 25.41 2.90
C HIS A 30 8.39 24.00 3.15
N TYR A 31 8.82 23.34 4.24
CA TYR A 31 8.33 22.01 4.60
C TYR A 31 6.85 22.03 5.02
N ASP A 32 6.39 23.09 5.69
CA ASP A 32 4.99 23.27 6.03
C ASP A 32 4.14 23.46 4.76
N ARG A 33 4.61 24.21 3.76
CA ARG A 33 3.94 24.33 2.45
C ARG A 33 3.89 23.00 1.68
N LEU A 34 4.93 22.17 1.75
CA LEU A 34 4.93 20.83 1.15
C LEU A 34 3.93 19.88 1.82
N THR A 35 3.66 20.08 3.11
CA THR A 35 2.80 19.20 3.92
C THR A 35 1.36 19.71 4.11
N ARG A 36 1.07 20.99 3.82
CA ARG A 36 -0.28 21.59 3.93
C ARG A 36 -1.37 20.90 3.11
N TYR A 37 -1.01 20.14 2.07
CA TYR A 37 -1.97 19.37 1.26
C TYR A 37 -2.22 17.94 1.77
N SER A 38 -1.52 17.47 2.82
CA SER A 38 -1.60 16.08 3.27
C SER A 38 -2.59 15.83 4.41
N LYS A 39 -3.54 16.73 4.69
CA LYS A 39 -4.79 16.31 5.35
C LYS A 39 -5.65 15.52 4.37
N ALA A 40 -5.08 14.48 3.77
CA ALA A 40 -5.85 13.42 3.16
C ALA A 40 -6.81 12.96 4.25
N LYS A 41 -8.12 13.10 3.99
CA LYS A 41 -9.12 12.53 4.89
C LYS A 41 -8.72 11.07 5.09
N GLU A 42 -8.56 10.65 6.33
CA GLU A 42 -8.30 9.26 6.65
C GLU A 42 -9.49 8.46 6.11
N VAL A 43 -9.29 7.81 4.96
CA VAL A 43 -10.32 6.97 4.37
C VAL A 43 -10.26 5.67 5.15
N SER A 44 -11.16 5.50 6.11
CA SER A 44 -11.32 4.25 6.82
C SER A 44 -12.47 3.46 6.20
N TYR A 45 -12.21 2.20 5.90
CA TYR A 45 -13.25 1.24 5.54
C TYR A 45 -13.45 0.28 6.70
N SER A 46 -14.69 -0.09 6.96
CA SER A 46 -14.98 -1.23 7.83
C SER A 46 -14.32 -2.48 7.26
N LYS A 47 -13.80 -3.34 8.14
CA LYS A 47 -13.21 -4.64 7.75
C LYS A 47 -14.18 -5.46 6.89
N HIS A 48 -15.47 -5.30 7.14
CA HIS A 48 -16.55 -5.88 6.36
C HIS A 48 -17.06 -4.81 5.40
N THR A 49 -16.78 -4.97 4.10
CA THR A 49 -17.24 -4.04 3.07
C THR A 49 -17.94 -4.78 1.94
N ASN A 50 -19.05 -4.20 1.52
CA ASN A 50 -19.82 -4.62 0.36
C ASN A 50 -19.56 -3.69 -0.84
N ASP A 51 -18.54 -2.85 -0.75
CA ASP A 51 -18.12 -1.93 -1.78
C ASP A 51 -16.78 -2.36 -2.38
N ILE A 52 -16.67 -2.19 -3.70
CA ILE A 52 -15.51 -2.60 -4.48
C ILE A 52 -14.30 -1.75 -4.09
N ASP A 53 -14.48 -0.44 -3.91
CA ASP A 53 -13.39 0.46 -3.51
C ASP A 53 -12.92 0.18 -2.08
N GLY A 54 -13.86 -0.17 -1.19
CA GLY A 54 -13.51 -0.69 0.13
C GLY A 54 -12.70 -1.99 0.06
N ALA A 55 -13.08 -2.96 -0.77
CA ALA A 55 -12.35 -4.21 -0.91
C ALA A 55 -10.94 -3.98 -1.46
N ARG A 56 -10.81 -3.09 -2.46
CA ARG A 56 -9.53 -2.62 -3.01
C ARG A 56 -8.66 -1.95 -1.94
N PHE A 57 -9.25 -1.09 -1.12
CA PHE A 57 -8.53 -0.44 -0.02
C PHE A 57 -8.05 -1.45 1.02
N LEU A 58 -8.92 -2.38 1.44
CA LEU A 58 -8.59 -3.38 2.45
C LEU A 58 -7.47 -4.31 2.00
N VAL A 59 -7.50 -4.84 0.76
CA VAL A 59 -6.43 -5.73 0.29
C VAL A 59 -5.07 -5.05 0.20
N ALA A 60 -5.05 -3.74 -0.09
CA ALA A 60 -3.82 -2.96 -0.18
C ALA A 60 -3.24 -2.59 1.19
N ASN A 61 -4.09 -2.27 2.17
CA ASN A 61 -3.65 -1.68 3.46
C ASN A 61 -3.74 -2.65 4.64
N TYR A 62 -4.75 -3.53 4.63
CA TYR A 62 -5.07 -4.45 5.72
C TYR A 62 -5.38 -5.86 5.19
N PRO A 63 -4.42 -6.52 4.50
CA PRO A 63 -4.62 -7.88 4.02
C PRO A 63 -4.76 -8.85 5.18
N ASP A 64 -5.70 -9.78 5.06
CA ASP A 64 -5.92 -10.85 6.03
C ASP A 64 -4.83 -11.92 5.95
N GLN A 65 -4.22 -12.09 4.78
CA GLN A 65 -3.07 -12.97 4.57
C GLN A 65 -2.08 -12.33 3.61
N VAL A 66 -0.80 -12.46 3.93
CA VAL A 66 0.31 -12.14 3.02
C VAL A 66 1.16 -13.40 2.84
N ILE A 67 1.28 -13.86 1.61
CA ILE A 67 2.00 -15.10 1.28
C ILE A 67 3.09 -14.82 0.27
N ARG A 68 4.26 -15.42 0.46
CA ARG A 68 5.42 -15.29 -0.42
C ARG A 68 5.71 -16.63 -1.05
N LEU A 69 5.88 -16.64 -2.36
CA LEU A 69 6.22 -17.83 -3.14
C LEU A 69 7.43 -17.55 -4.02
N ASP A 70 8.48 -18.33 -3.83
CA ASP A 70 9.66 -18.30 -4.71
C ASP A 70 9.27 -18.58 -6.16
N GLY A 71 9.91 -17.90 -7.11
CA GLY A 71 9.67 -18.02 -8.55
C GLY A 71 9.42 -16.68 -9.24
N LYS A 72 9.63 -16.68 -10.56
CA LYS A 72 9.45 -15.51 -11.44
C LYS A 72 8.26 -15.65 -12.40
N ASP A 73 7.42 -16.66 -12.19
CA ASP A 73 6.30 -17.01 -13.07
C ASP A 73 5.05 -16.15 -12.79
N PHE A 74 5.24 -14.85 -12.62
CA PHE A 74 4.18 -13.90 -12.25
C PHE A 74 2.97 -13.99 -13.19
N ASP A 75 3.23 -13.99 -14.49
CA ASP A 75 2.20 -14.01 -15.54
C ASP A 75 1.39 -15.29 -15.56
N ASP A 76 2.05 -16.44 -15.40
CA ASP A 76 1.40 -17.75 -15.33
C ASP A 76 0.52 -17.86 -14.07
N ARG A 77 1.07 -17.45 -12.93
CA ARG A 77 0.37 -17.42 -11.65
C ARG A 77 -0.86 -16.51 -11.71
N TYR A 78 -0.72 -15.32 -12.29
CA TYR A 78 -1.86 -14.41 -12.46
C TYR A 78 -2.95 -15.02 -13.34
N LYS A 79 -2.57 -15.65 -14.46
CA LYS A 79 -3.52 -16.34 -15.34
C LYS A 79 -4.27 -17.45 -14.59
N LYS A 80 -3.53 -18.31 -13.87
CA LYS A 80 -4.09 -19.38 -13.03
C LYS A 80 -5.01 -18.85 -11.94
N LEU A 81 -4.70 -17.70 -11.32
CA LEU A 81 -5.56 -17.07 -10.32
C LEU A 81 -6.92 -16.67 -10.93
N VAL A 82 -6.89 -16.02 -12.09
CA VAL A 82 -8.11 -15.58 -12.78
C VAL A 82 -8.94 -16.78 -13.25
N GLU A 83 -8.30 -17.83 -13.75
CA GLU A 83 -8.96 -19.08 -14.14
C GLU A 83 -9.57 -19.79 -12.92
N TYR A 84 -8.81 -19.96 -11.85
CA TYR A 84 -9.29 -20.55 -10.59
C TYR A 84 -10.52 -19.83 -10.05
N LEU A 85 -10.54 -18.50 -10.06
CA LEU A 85 -11.70 -17.72 -9.62
C LEU A 85 -12.94 -18.03 -10.46
N LYS A 86 -12.81 -18.05 -11.80
CA LYS A 86 -13.91 -18.38 -12.72
C LYS A 86 -14.42 -19.80 -12.52
N ASP A 87 -13.51 -20.77 -12.43
CA ASP A 87 -13.85 -22.19 -12.29
C ASP A 87 -14.55 -22.50 -10.97
N ASN A 88 -14.28 -21.70 -9.92
CA ASN A 88 -14.90 -21.85 -8.61
C ASN A 88 -16.13 -20.94 -8.40
N GLY A 89 -16.64 -20.33 -9.47
CA GLY A 89 -17.90 -19.58 -9.45
C GLY A 89 -17.81 -18.19 -8.82
N TYR A 90 -16.61 -17.62 -8.73
CA TYR A 90 -16.44 -16.21 -8.35
C TYR A 90 -16.70 -15.32 -9.56
N THR A 91 -17.39 -14.19 -9.35
CA THR A 91 -17.55 -13.16 -10.39
C THR A 91 -16.42 -12.15 -10.26
N VAL A 92 -15.54 -12.06 -11.25
CA VAL A 92 -14.43 -11.10 -11.24
C VAL A 92 -14.96 -9.70 -11.59
N MET A 93 -14.85 -8.77 -10.64
CA MET A 93 -15.35 -7.39 -10.75
C MET A 93 -14.25 -6.41 -11.19
N ILE A 94 -13.04 -6.58 -10.65
CA ILE A 94 -11.84 -5.86 -11.08
C ILE A 94 -10.81 -6.88 -11.49
N ASN A 95 -10.17 -6.63 -12.64
CA ASN A 95 -9.08 -7.43 -13.14
C ASN A 95 -8.01 -6.54 -13.78
N GLU A 96 -7.19 -5.92 -12.94
CA GLU A 96 -6.15 -4.99 -13.36
C GLU A 96 -4.79 -5.68 -13.29
N LYS A 97 -4.06 -5.70 -14.41
CA LYS A 97 -2.72 -6.27 -14.49
C LYS A 97 -1.75 -5.22 -15.04
N LEU A 98 -0.68 -4.98 -14.28
CA LEU A 98 0.53 -4.27 -14.68
C LEU A 98 1.70 -5.29 -14.75
N PRO A 99 2.87 -4.91 -15.31
CA PRO A 99 3.96 -5.85 -15.56
C PRO A 99 4.46 -6.65 -14.34
N GLN A 100 4.36 -6.09 -13.13
CA GLN A 100 4.84 -6.72 -11.89
C GLN A 100 3.82 -6.69 -10.76
N THR A 101 2.61 -6.19 -11.02
CA THR A 101 1.56 -6.14 -10.01
C THR A 101 0.21 -6.39 -10.64
N ALA A 102 -0.67 -7.06 -9.93
CA ALA A 102 -2.03 -7.30 -10.38
C ALA A 102 -2.98 -7.17 -9.20
N THR A 103 -4.14 -6.56 -9.44
CA THR A 103 -5.22 -6.43 -8.48
C THR A 103 -6.46 -7.11 -9.05
N VAL A 104 -6.97 -8.10 -8.33
CA VAL A 104 -8.19 -8.82 -8.67
C VAL A 104 -9.18 -8.66 -7.52
N ILE A 105 -10.34 -8.07 -7.79
CA ILE A 105 -11.46 -8.04 -6.84
C ILE A 105 -12.56 -8.94 -7.41
N ALA A 106 -13.06 -9.86 -6.58
CA ALA A 106 -14.07 -10.82 -6.98
C ALA A 106 -15.22 -10.86 -5.98
N GLU A 107 -16.44 -10.99 -6.50
CA GLU A 107 -17.63 -11.29 -5.70
C GLU A 107 -17.57 -12.72 -5.17
N LEU A 108 -17.94 -12.88 -3.90
CA LEU A 108 -17.94 -14.18 -3.24
C LEU A 108 -18.99 -15.09 -3.89
N ASN A 109 -18.56 -16.31 -4.24
CA ASN A 109 -19.45 -17.37 -4.75
C ASN A 109 -20.48 -17.87 -3.72
N LYS A 110 -20.23 -17.61 -2.43
CA LYS A 110 -21.15 -17.88 -1.32
C LYS A 110 -21.31 -16.59 -0.52
N PRO A 111 -22.52 -16.01 -0.47
CA PRO A 111 -22.75 -14.75 0.22
C PRO A 111 -22.45 -14.91 1.71
N LEU A 112 -21.65 -14.00 2.25
CA LEU A 112 -21.51 -13.79 3.69
C LEU A 112 -22.38 -12.60 4.09
N PRO A 113 -22.96 -12.58 5.32
CA PRO A 113 -23.90 -11.53 5.73
C PRO A 113 -23.37 -10.11 5.55
N ASP A 114 -22.09 -9.89 5.85
CA ASP A 114 -21.48 -8.56 5.89
C ASP A 114 -20.35 -8.38 4.85
N MET A 115 -20.20 -9.32 3.93
CA MET A 115 -19.11 -9.29 2.96
C MET A 115 -19.55 -9.84 1.61
N LYS A 116 -19.39 -8.99 0.59
CA LYS A 116 -19.70 -9.30 -0.80
C LYS A 116 -18.48 -9.56 -1.67
N TYR A 117 -17.37 -8.88 -1.40
CA TYR A 117 -16.17 -8.92 -2.26
C TYR A 117 -14.93 -9.35 -1.50
N MET A 118 -14.08 -10.14 -2.15
CA MET A 118 -12.70 -10.41 -1.73
C MET A 118 -11.72 -9.73 -2.68
N GLY A 119 -10.53 -9.44 -2.18
CA GLY A 119 -9.45 -8.86 -2.96
C GLY A 119 -8.20 -9.70 -2.93
N VAL A 120 -7.48 -9.76 -4.06
CA VAL A 120 -6.14 -10.32 -4.16
C VAL A 120 -5.25 -9.32 -4.88
N ILE A 121 -4.15 -8.92 -4.24
CA ILE A 121 -3.04 -8.24 -4.89
C ILE A 121 -1.90 -9.23 -5.06
N MET A 122 -1.35 -9.30 -6.27
CA MET A 122 -0.11 -10.00 -6.58
C MET A 122 0.98 -8.98 -6.86
N GLU A 123 2.19 -9.21 -6.36
CA GLU A 123 3.36 -8.39 -6.63
C GLU A 123 4.59 -9.27 -6.89
N GLN A 124 5.33 -9.01 -7.95
CA GLN A 124 6.60 -9.67 -8.22
C GLN A 124 7.75 -8.90 -7.61
N ASP A 125 8.31 -9.44 -6.52
CA ASP A 125 9.60 -8.99 -6.01
C ASP A 125 10.71 -9.56 -6.91
N SER A 126 11.19 -8.72 -7.82
CA SER A 126 12.26 -9.09 -8.75
C SER A 126 13.62 -9.26 -8.07
N LYS A 127 13.85 -8.59 -6.92
CA LYS A 127 15.11 -8.66 -6.17
C LYS A 127 15.23 -9.98 -5.43
N MET A 128 14.14 -10.39 -4.77
CA MET A 128 14.07 -11.64 -4.02
C MET A 128 13.70 -12.83 -4.91
N GLY A 129 13.19 -12.59 -6.12
CA GLY A 129 12.72 -13.64 -7.02
C GLY A 129 11.47 -14.32 -6.48
N GLN A 130 10.56 -13.56 -5.88
CA GLN A 130 9.34 -14.06 -5.22
C GLN A 130 8.10 -13.36 -5.76
N THR A 131 6.99 -14.07 -5.80
CA THR A 131 5.65 -13.48 -5.95
C THR A 131 5.00 -13.37 -4.58
N VAL A 132 4.61 -12.15 -4.20
CA VAL A 132 3.87 -11.83 -2.99
C VAL A 132 2.38 -11.78 -3.31
N TYR A 133 1.57 -12.40 -2.47
CA TYR A 133 0.12 -12.39 -2.55
C TYR A 133 -0.42 -11.74 -1.28
N SER A 134 -1.16 -10.65 -1.43
CA SER A 134 -1.94 -10.03 -0.37
C SER A 134 -3.41 -10.36 -0.61
N ILE A 135 -4.08 -10.96 0.36
CA ILE A 135 -5.46 -11.43 0.23
C ILE A 135 -6.29 -10.78 1.34
N SER A 136 -7.38 -10.13 0.96
CA SER A 136 -8.41 -9.69 1.90
C SER A 136 -9.69 -10.47 1.67
N TYR A 137 -10.18 -11.04 2.76
CA TYR A 137 -11.44 -11.74 2.90
C TYR A 137 -12.26 -11.12 4.04
N GLY A 138 -12.29 -9.79 4.09
CA GLY A 138 -13.12 -9.03 5.01
C GLY A 138 -12.80 -9.23 6.49
N GLY A 139 -11.52 -9.35 6.86
CA GLY A 139 -11.11 -9.62 8.25
C GLY A 139 -11.02 -11.11 8.59
N ASN A 140 -11.30 -12.01 7.64
CA ASN A 140 -11.37 -13.45 7.89
C ASN A 140 -10.09 -14.17 7.42
N GLU A 141 -9.09 -14.20 8.29
CA GLU A 141 -7.80 -14.85 8.03
C GLU A 141 -7.93 -16.34 7.66
N PHE A 142 -8.85 -17.06 8.31
CA PHE A 142 -9.08 -18.48 8.02
C PHE A 142 -9.59 -18.68 6.59
N LYS A 143 -10.55 -17.87 6.14
CA LYS A 143 -11.08 -17.93 4.78
C LYS A 143 -10.04 -17.50 3.75
N ALA A 144 -9.29 -16.43 4.02
CA ALA A 144 -8.18 -16.01 3.17
C ALA A 144 -7.13 -17.12 3.01
N ARG A 145 -6.77 -17.80 4.11
CA ARG A 145 -5.83 -18.93 4.10
C ARG A 145 -6.40 -20.14 3.37
N GLN A 146 -7.68 -20.45 3.56
CA GLN A 146 -8.38 -21.54 2.88
C GLN A 146 -8.43 -21.30 1.38
N PHE A 147 -8.81 -20.09 0.96
CA PHE A 147 -8.81 -19.67 -0.43
C PHE A 147 -7.44 -19.92 -1.08
N TYR A 148 -6.38 -19.40 -0.45
CA TYR A 148 -5.03 -19.58 -0.98
C TYR A 148 -4.61 -21.05 -1.02
N THR A 149 -4.92 -21.83 0.01
CA THR A 149 -4.57 -23.26 0.07
C THR A 149 -5.24 -24.05 -1.05
N ASN A 150 -6.45 -23.67 -1.44
CA ASN A 150 -7.14 -24.28 -2.57
C ASN A 150 -6.57 -23.81 -3.91
N TYR A 151 -6.36 -22.50 -4.09
CA TYR A 151 -5.71 -21.94 -5.28
C TYR A 151 -4.31 -22.53 -5.51
N LYS A 152 -3.51 -22.69 -4.45
CA LYS A 152 -2.15 -23.26 -4.52
C LYS A 152 -2.11 -24.64 -5.18
N LYS A 153 -3.21 -25.41 -5.17
CA LYS A 153 -3.28 -26.71 -5.84
C LYS A 153 -3.30 -26.61 -7.38
N THR A 154 -3.53 -25.41 -7.91
CA THR A 154 -3.52 -25.12 -9.36
C THR A 154 -2.20 -24.53 -9.85
N LEU A 155 -1.30 -24.18 -8.92
CA LEU A 155 0.03 -23.62 -9.21
C LEU A 155 1.01 -24.70 -9.64
#